data_AF-A0A5J6Q498-F1
#
_entry.id   AF-A0A5J6Q498-F1
#
_cell.length_a   1.000
_cell.length_b   1.000
_cell.length_c   1.000
_cell.angle_alpha   90.00
_cell.angle_beta   90.00
_cell.angle_gamma   90.00
#
_symmetry.space_group_name_H-M   'P 1'
#
loop_
_entity.id
_entity.type
_entity.pdbx_description
1 polymer ?
#
loop_
_entity_poly.entity_id
_entity_poly.type
_entity_poly.pdbx_seq_one_letter_code
_entity_poly.pdbx_strand_id
1 'polypeptide(L)'
;MALTAIECPNGVCHSHHGGHAVRRAVMQRNLSSHGRHWCERLAERIYEISVETFSEQVLPTLNAPGWQRRHLDWEFKLSRDSARVEGDATAPGEPDQTLVDGMINATESFLRSPEVHHLFVQELVEGTYATVNADPLRARALRELVDNELLAMVQEIREDLLDRVAGRLLERADGDFERARTAVSGSLNELEGLLRDHAEANGSGEGH
;
A
#
# COMPACT_ATOMS: atom_id res chain seq x y z
N MET A 1 16.39 7.21 -12.25
CA MET A 1 16.88 5.90 -12.74
C MET A 1 15.68 4.97 -12.75
N ALA A 2 15.24 4.55 -13.93
CA ALA A 2 14.11 3.62 -14.07
C ALA A 2 14.55 2.22 -13.64
N LEU A 3 13.78 1.58 -12.77
CA LEU A 3 13.97 0.18 -12.39
C LEU A 3 13.72 -0.68 -13.63
N THR A 4 14.78 -1.18 -14.27
CA THR A 4 14.68 -2.22 -15.30
C THR A 4 14.31 -3.52 -14.62
N ALA A 5 13.19 -4.12 -15.04
CA ALA A 5 12.72 -5.41 -14.55
C ALA A 5 13.85 -6.46 -14.64
N ILE A 6 14.06 -7.17 -13.54
CA ILE A 6 15.03 -8.26 -13.45
C ILE A 6 14.56 -9.38 -14.38
N GLU A 7 15.35 -9.72 -15.39
CA GLU A 7 15.10 -10.88 -16.25
C GLU A 7 15.16 -12.17 -15.41
N CYS A 8 14.03 -12.86 -15.29
CA CYS A 8 13.94 -14.11 -14.54
C CYS A 8 14.59 -15.27 -15.32
N PRO A 9 15.47 -16.06 -14.69
CA PRO A 9 16.08 -17.21 -15.35
C PRO A 9 15.01 -18.29 -15.63
N ASN A 10 15.04 -18.84 -16.85
CA ASN A 10 14.18 -19.94 -17.35
C ASN A 10 12.73 -19.60 -17.73
N GLY A 11 12.35 -18.32 -17.87
CA GLY A 11 11.08 -17.95 -18.51
C GLY A 11 9.81 -18.39 -17.75
N VAL A 12 9.93 -18.80 -16.49
CA VAL A 12 8.79 -19.26 -15.66
C VAL A 12 7.86 -18.09 -15.28
N CYS A 13 8.27 -16.84 -15.49
CA CYS A 13 7.51 -15.65 -15.09
C CYS A 13 6.68 -14.99 -16.22
N HIS A 14 6.57 -15.57 -17.42
CA HIS A 14 5.78 -14.94 -18.50
C HIS A 14 4.25 -14.98 -18.30
N SER A 15 3.75 -15.66 -17.28
CA SER A 15 2.34 -15.57 -16.86
C SER A 15 2.02 -14.29 -16.09
N HIS A 16 3.04 -13.58 -15.56
CA HIS A 16 2.85 -12.43 -14.66
C HIS A 16 2.84 -11.06 -15.37
N HIS A 17 3.19 -11.01 -16.66
CA HIS A 17 3.18 -9.76 -17.44
C HIS A 17 2.23 -9.84 -18.63
N GLY A 18 0.99 -10.30 -18.40
CA GLY A 18 -0.14 -10.12 -19.31
C GLY A 18 -0.59 -8.66 -19.48
N GLY A 19 0.29 -7.69 -19.24
CA GLY A 19 0.03 -6.27 -19.38
C GLY A 19 0.15 -5.85 -20.84
N HIS A 20 -0.80 -6.21 -21.70
CA HIS A 20 -1.04 -5.38 -22.87
C HIS A 20 -1.48 -4.01 -22.35
N ALA A 21 -0.72 -2.95 -22.67
CA ALA A 21 -1.07 -1.60 -22.27
C ALA A 21 -2.47 -1.23 -22.81
N VAL A 22 -3.49 -1.29 -21.94
CA VAL A 22 -4.84 -0.86 -22.30
C VAL A 22 -4.87 0.66 -22.26
N ARG A 23 -5.24 1.29 -23.38
CA ARG A 23 -5.38 2.76 -23.45
C ARG A 23 -6.35 3.24 -22.37
N ARG A 24 -6.01 4.30 -21.64
CA ARG A 24 -6.85 4.87 -20.55
C ARG A 24 -8.30 5.12 -20.97
N ALA A 25 -8.52 5.64 -22.17
CA ALA A 25 -9.86 5.88 -22.72
C ALA A 25 -10.67 4.59 -22.96
N VAL A 26 -10.01 3.47 -23.25
CA VAL A 26 -10.66 2.15 -23.39
C VAL A 26 -11.02 1.61 -22.00
N MET A 27 -10.12 1.75 -21.03
CA MET A 27 -10.38 1.37 -19.64
C MET A 27 -11.53 2.18 -19.03
N GLN A 28 -11.52 3.51 -19.19
CA GLN A 28 -12.61 4.42 -18.78
C GLN A 28 -13.95 3.97 -19.35
N ARG A 29 -13.99 3.69 -20.66
CA ARG A 29 -15.22 3.26 -21.34
C ARG A 29 -15.75 1.95 -20.77
N ASN A 30 -14.89 0.94 -20.64
CA ASN A 30 -15.29 -0.36 -20.10
C ASN A 30 -15.79 -0.27 -18.65
N LEU A 31 -15.08 0.48 -17.80
CA LEU A 31 -15.49 0.68 -16.41
C LEU A 31 -16.80 1.46 -16.29
N SER A 32 -17.01 2.45 -17.16
CA SER A 32 -18.26 3.21 -17.20
C SER A 32 -19.45 2.38 -17.71
N SER A 33 -19.22 1.44 -18.64
CA SER A 33 -20.29 0.60 -19.20
C SER A 33 -20.72 -0.53 -18.28
N HIS A 34 -19.83 -1.01 -17.42
CA HIS A 34 -20.10 -2.15 -16.54
C HIS A 34 -20.40 -1.75 -15.08
N GLY A 35 -19.88 -0.61 -14.62
CA GLY A 35 -20.11 -0.10 -13.27
C GLY A 35 -19.31 -0.83 -12.17
N ARG A 36 -19.27 -0.21 -10.98
CA ARG A 36 -18.40 -0.62 -9.87
C ARG A 36 -18.64 -2.07 -9.42
N HIS A 37 -19.91 -2.45 -9.23
CA HIS A 37 -20.27 -3.80 -8.79
C HIS A 37 -19.81 -4.91 -9.74
N TRP A 38 -19.84 -4.67 -11.06
CA TRP A 38 -19.32 -5.65 -12.02
C TRP A 38 -17.79 -5.82 -11.89
N CYS A 39 -17.09 -4.71 -11.65
CA CYS A 39 -15.64 -4.71 -11.46
C CYS A 39 -15.26 -5.44 -10.16
N GLU A 40 -16.00 -5.22 -9.08
CA GLU A 40 -15.83 -5.95 -7.81
C GLU A 40 -16.01 -7.45 -8.00
N ARG A 41 -17.06 -7.88 -8.70
CA ARG A 41 -17.27 -9.31 -9.01
C ARG A 41 -16.19 -9.91 -9.91
N LEU A 42 -15.67 -9.14 -10.87
CA LEU A 42 -14.57 -9.60 -11.72
C LEU A 42 -13.28 -9.75 -10.89
N ALA A 43 -12.96 -8.77 -10.05
CA ALA A 43 -11.79 -8.79 -9.18
C ALA A 43 -11.89 -9.92 -8.13
N GLU A 44 -13.07 -10.12 -7.54
CA GLU A 44 -13.38 -11.25 -6.65
C GLU A 44 -13.07 -12.58 -7.35
N ARG A 45 -13.56 -12.75 -8.58
CA ARG A 45 -13.32 -13.99 -9.34
C ARG A 45 -11.85 -14.21 -9.69
N ILE A 46 -11.11 -13.15 -10.03
CA ILE A 46 -9.67 -13.23 -10.30
C ILE A 46 -8.92 -13.58 -9.01
N TYR A 47 -9.30 -12.99 -7.88
CA TYR A 47 -8.69 -13.27 -6.59
C TYR A 47 -8.91 -14.74 -6.18
N GLU A 48 -10.14 -15.25 -6.27
CA GLU A 48 -10.47 -16.66 -6.01
C GLU A 48 -9.58 -17.61 -6.83
N ILE A 49 -9.51 -17.39 -8.15
CA ILE A 49 -8.69 -18.22 -9.05
C ILE A 49 -7.21 -18.12 -8.66
N SER A 50 -6.74 -16.94 -8.26
CA SER A 50 -5.35 -16.72 -7.84
C SER A 50 -5.02 -17.44 -6.54
N VAL A 51 -5.92 -17.40 -5.55
CA VAL A 51 -5.78 -18.12 -4.28
C VAL A 51 -5.84 -19.62 -4.51
N GLU A 52 -6.78 -20.11 -5.32
CA GLU A 52 -6.85 -21.53 -5.71
C GLU A 52 -5.55 -21.99 -6.39
N THR A 53 -5.07 -21.23 -7.37
CA THR A 53 -3.81 -21.54 -8.09
C THR A 53 -2.61 -21.53 -7.13
N PHE A 54 -2.54 -20.56 -6.23
CA PHE A 54 -1.49 -20.50 -5.19
C PHE A 54 -1.56 -21.74 -4.28
N SER A 55 -2.75 -22.10 -3.82
CA SER A 55 -2.95 -23.26 -2.96
C SER A 55 -2.62 -24.59 -3.67
N GLU A 56 -2.91 -24.71 -4.97
CA GLU A 56 -2.66 -25.94 -5.73
C GLU A 56 -1.22 -26.08 -6.20
N GLN A 57 -0.56 -24.97 -6.57
CA GLN A 57 0.74 -25.01 -7.25
C GLN A 57 1.90 -24.58 -6.34
N VAL A 58 1.66 -23.61 -5.46
CA VAL A 58 2.73 -23.00 -4.64
C VAL A 58 2.81 -23.68 -3.27
N LEU A 59 1.70 -23.87 -2.55
CA LEU A 59 1.72 -24.50 -1.22
C LEU A 59 2.40 -25.87 -1.18
N PRO A 60 2.17 -26.80 -2.13
CA PRO A 60 2.87 -28.09 -2.10
C PRO A 60 4.39 -27.94 -2.25
N THR A 61 4.82 -26.90 -2.97
CA THR A 61 6.24 -26.57 -3.17
C THR A 61 6.86 -25.93 -1.92
N LEU A 62 6.12 -25.09 -1.20
CA LEU A 62 6.57 -24.50 0.08
C LEU A 62 6.79 -25.56 1.18
N ASN A 63 5.96 -26.61 1.15
CA ASN A 63 6.04 -27.75 2.06
C ASN A 63 7.07 -28.81 1.64
N ALA A 64 7.71 -28.65 0.46
CA ALA A 64 8.69 -29.61 0.00
C ALA A 64 9.98 -29.53 0.86
N PRO A 65 10.52 -30.68 1.33
CA PRO A 65 11.75 -30.70 2.12
C PRO A 65 12.90 -29.94 1.45
N GLY A 66 13.57 -29.07 2.21
CA GLY A 66 14.70 -28.27 1.75
C GLY A 66 14.36 -27.08 0.83
N TRP A 67 13.10 -26.90 0.40
CA TRP A 67 12.71 -25.74 -0.41
C TRP A 67 12.88 -24.42 0.37
N GLN A 68 12.43 -24.40 1.62
CA GLN A 68 12.46 -23.20 2.48
C GLN A 68 13.89 -22.68 2.65
N ARG A 69 14.84 -23.58 2.92
CA ARG A 69 16.25 -23.20 2.98
C ARG A 69 16.76 -22.73 1.63
N ARG A 70 16.46 -23.41 0.53
CA ARG A 70 16.87 -22.97 -0.81
C ARG A 70 16.31 -21.60 -1.17
N HIS A 71 15.09 -21.29 -0.75
CA HIS A 71 14.45 -20.01 -0.96
C HIS A 71 15.08 -18.91 -0.10
N LEU A 72 15.30 -19.16 1.19
CA LEU A 72 15.99 -18.23 2.09
C LEU A 72 17.47 -18.02 1.71
N ASP A 73 18.16 -19.09 1.27
CA ASP A 73 19.51 -19.01 0.70
C ASP A 73 19.52 -18.18 -0.59
N TRP A 74 18.44 -18.22 -1.40
CA TRP A 74 18.31 -17.42 -2.61
C TRP A 74 18.01 -15.94 -2.31
N GLU A 75 17.03 -15.66 -1.43
CA GLU A 75 16.56 -14.31 -1.12
C GLU A 75 17.53 -13.55 -0.20
N PHE A 76 18.08 -14.24 0.81
CA PHE A 76 18.89 -13.63 1.87
C PHE A 76 20.37 -14.06 1.85
N LYS A 77 20.78 -15.00 0.98
CA LYS A 77 22.16 -15.50 0.88
C LYS A 77 22.72 -15.92 2.24
N LEU A 78 22.00 -16.78 2.96
CA LEU A 78 22.34 -17.16 4.33
C LEU A 78 23.82 -17.57 4.45
N SER A 79 24.51 -16.98 5.42
CA SER A 79 25.90 -17.32 5.74
C SER A 79 25.98 -18.81 6.11
N ARG A 80 26.98 -19.53 5.59
CA ARG A 80 27.22 -20.96 5.90
C ARG A 80 27.33 -21.27 7.40
N ASP A 81 27.60 -20.26 8.22
CA ASP A 81 27.76 -20.38 9.67
C ASP A 81 26.46 -20.41 10.47
N SER A 82 25.30 -20.04 9.89
CA SER A 82 24.03 -19.91 10.63
C SER A 82 23.34 -21.24 10.95
N ALA A 83 24.03 -22.36 10.78
CA ALA A 83 23.39 -23.66 10.71
C ALA A 83 24.31 -24.75 11.29
N ARG A 84 24.60 -24.67 12.60
CA ARG A 84 25.28 -25.75 13.33
C ARG A 84 24.25 -26.54 14.12
N VAL A 85 24.00 -27.77 13.73
CA VAL A 85 23.32 -28.76 14.59
C VAL A 85 24.35 -29.30 15.57
N GLU A 86 24.02 -29.37 16.86
CA GLU A 86 24.86 -30.06 17.84
C GLU A 86 24.95 -31.54 17.46
N GLY A 87 26.12 -31.99 16.98
CA GLY A 87 26.43 -33.40 16.73
C GLY A 87 26.88 -33.77 15.31
N ASP A 88 26.70 -32.90 14.31
CA ASP A 88 27.24 -33.11 12.96
C ASP A 88 27.75 -31.79 12.38
N ALA A 89 29.08 -31.67 12.30
CA ALA A 89 29.78 -30.48 11.84
C ALA A 89 29.69 -30.24 10.31
N THR A 90 28.97 -31.10 9.59
CA THR A 90 28.87 -31.03 8.12
C THR A 90 27.47 -30.74 7.58
N ALA A 91 26.42 -30.79 8.44
CA ALA A 91 25.04 -30.58 8.03
C ALA A 91 24.55 -29.16 8.39
N PRO A 92 24.12 -28.34 7.42
CA PRO A 92 23.51 -27.06 7.71
C PRO A 92 22.15 -27.27 8.40
N GLY A 93 21.97 -26.71 9.61
CA GLY A 93 20.70 -26.67 10.34
C GLY A 93 19.48 -26.22 9.53
N GLU A 94 18.38 -26.96 9.65
CA GLU A 94 17.10 -26.67 9.01
C GLU A 94 16.30 -25.63 9.82
N PRO A 95 15.46 -24.80 9.15
CA PRO A 95 14.50 -23.95 9.87
C PRO A 95 13.55 -24.79 10.73
N ASP A 96 13.08 -24.24 11.85
CA ASP A 96 12.12 -24.93 12.72
C ASP A 96 10.82 -25.20 11.95
N GLN A 97 10.58 -26.48 11.63
CA GLN A 97 9.43 -26.92 10.86
C GLN A 97 8.10 -26.47 11.48
N THR A 98 8.01 -26.43 12.81
CA THR A 98 6.78 -26.02 13.51
C THR A 98 6.46 -24.55 13.27
N LEU A 99 7.49 -23.71 13.28
CA LEU A 99 7.35 -22.28 12.99
C LEU A 99 6.93 -22.07 11.53
N VAL A 100 7.57 -22.79 10.59
CA VAL A 100 7.28 -22.61 9.17
C VAL A 100 5.88 -23.10 8.80
N ASP A 101 5.49 -24.28 9.29
CA ASP A 101 4.13 -24.80 9.11
C ASP A 101 3.11 -23.82 9.70
N GLY A 102 3.42 -23.21 10.86
CA GLY A 102 2.61 -22.15 11.46
C GLY A 102 2.46 -20.91 10.56
N MET A 103 3.54 -20.43 9.94
CA MET A 103 3.52 -19.29 9.03
C MET A 103 2.76 -19.58 7.73
N ILE A 104 2.94 -20.78 7.15
CA ILE A 104 2.23 -21.23 5.96
C ILE A 104 0.72 -21.28 6.25
N ASN A 105 0.33 -21.91 7.36
CA ASN A 105 -1.07 -22.02 7.78
C ASN A 105 -1.71 -20.65 8.08
N ALA A 106 -0.97 -19.75 8.72
CA ALA A 106 -1.44 -18.39 8.96
C ALA A 106 -1.64 -17.62 7.65
N THR A 107 -0.72 -17.77 6.69
CA THR A 107 -0.81 -17.13 5.37
C THR A 107 -1.99 -17.67 4.57
N GLU A 108 -2.17 -18.99 4.54
CA GLU A 108 -3.32 -19.61 3.88
C GLU A 108 -4.64 -19.15 4.52
N SER A 109 -4.71 -19.13 5.85
CA SER A 109 -5.90 -18.67 6.58
C SER A 109 -6.20 -17.19 6.27
N PHE A 110 -5.16 -16.36 6.15
CA PHE A 110 -5.30 -14.95 5.79
C PHE A 110 -5.83 -14.79 4.36
N LEU A 111 -5.24 -15.49 3.38
CA LEU A 111 -5.67 -15.40 1.98
C LEU A 111 -7.09 -15.92 1.75
N ARG A 112 -7.52 -16.91 2.55
CA ARG A 112 -8.88 -17.47 2.52
C ARG A 112 -9.89 -16.71 3.39
N SER A 113 -9.47 -15.70 4.17
CA SER A 113 -10.40 -14.91 4.98
C SER A 113 -11.36 -14.13 4.08
N PRO A 114 -12.69 -14.27 4.28
CA PRO A 114 -13.68 -13.51 3.54
C PRO A 114 -13.53 -11.99 3.72
N GLU A 115 -13.12 -11.55 4.90
CA GLU A 115 -12.91 -10.14 5.23
C GLU A 115 -11.70 -9.57 4.48
N VAL A 116 -10.58 -10.30 4.48
CA VAL A 116 -9.38 -9.92 3.71
C VAL A 116 -9.69 -9.88 2.22
N HIS A 117 -10.40 -10.89 1.72
CA HIS A 117 -10.83 -10.95 0.33
C HIS A 117 -11.67 -9.72 -0.05
N HIS A 118 -12.68 -9.40 0.75
CA HIS A 118 -13.57 -8.27 0.47
C HIS A 118 -12.82 -6.93 0.45
N LEU A 119 -11.99 -6.68 1.47
CA LEU A 119 -11.21 -5.45 1.55
C LEU A 119 -10.22 -5.32 0.40
N PHE A 120 -9.51 -6.40 0.05
CA PHE A 120 -8.56 -6.40 -1.06
C PHE A 120 -9.23 -6.10 -2.40
N VAL A 121 -10.39 -6.72 -2.66
CA VAL A 121 -11.18 -6.47 -3.88
C VAL A 121 -11.65 -5.02 -3.94
N GLN A 122 -12.14 -4.48 -2.83
CA GLN A 122 -12.58 -3.09 -2.75
C GLN A 122 -11.44 -2.12 -3.06
N GLU A 123 -10.29 -2.27 -2.41
CA GLU A 123 -9.12 -1.42 -2.63
C GLU A 123 -8.60 -1.51 -4.07
N LEU A 124 -8.57 -2.70 -4.65
CA LEU A 124 -8.10 -2.91 -6.02
C LEU A 124 -9.03 -2.22 -7.04
N VAL A 125 -10.35 -2.33 -6.85
CA VAL A 125 -11.33 -1.66 -7.71
C VAL A 125 -11.27 -0.16 -7.50
N GLU A 126 -11.19 0.30 -6.25
CA GLU A 126 -11.11 1.72 -5.90
C GLU A 126 -9.87 2.37 -6.49
N GLY A 127 -8.70 1.77 -6.34
CA GLY A 127 -7.45 2.21 -6.94
C GLY A 127 -7.52 2.24 -8.47
N THR A 128 -8.22 1.27 -9.08
CA THR A 128 -8.44 1.24 -10.53
C THR A 128 -9.32 2.42 -10.99
N TYR A 129 -10.43 2.68 -10.30
CA TYR A 129 -11.30 3.82 -10.62
C TYR A 129 -10.60 5.15 -10.35
N ALA A 130 -9.84 5.28 -9.26
CA ALA A 130 -9.06 6.47 -8.95
C ALA A 130 -8.03 6.76 -10.06
N THR A 131 -7.30 5.74 -10.51
CA THR A 131 -6.32 5.87 -11.60
C THR A 131 -6.99 6.25 -12.92
N VAL A 132 -8.12 5.62 -13.23
CA VAL A 132 -8.84 5.82 -14.49
C VAL A 132 -9.51 7.20 -14.54
N ASN A 133 -10.05 7.66 -13.42
CA ASN A 133 -10.73 8.94 -13.28
C ASN A 133 -9.81 10.08 -12.82
N ALA A 134 -8.51 9.82 -12.66
CA ALA A 134 -7.53 10.86 -12.41
C ALA A 134 -7.57 11.87 -13.56
N ASP A 135 -8.09 13.05 -13.27
CA ASP A 135 -8.07 14.21 -14.15
C ASP A 135 -6.84 15.06 -13.80
N PRO A 136 -5.80 15.09 -14.66
CA PRO A 136 -4.59 15.85 -14.39
C PRO A 136 -4.85 17.34 -14.18
N LEU A 137 -5.88 17.90 -14.85
CA LEU A 137 -6.25 19.31 -14.69
C LEU A 137 -6.86 19.56 -13.32
N ARG A 138 -7.78 18.68 -12.88
CA ARG A 138 -8.36 18.75 -11.53
C ARG A 138 -7.30 18.55 -10.44
N ALA A 139 -6.40 17.59 -10.63
CA ALA A 139 -5.28 17.31 -9.73
C ALA A 139 -4.35 18.52 -9.59
N ARG A 140 -4.03 19.18 -10.72
CA ARG A 140 -3.23 20.41 -10.73
C ARG A 140 -3.99 21.57 -10.10
N ALA A 141 -5.26 21.76 -10.44
CA ALA A 141 -6.09 22.80 -9.84
C ALA A 141 -6.20 22.66 -8.32
N LEU A 142 -6.30 21.43 -7.80
CA LEU A 142 -6.30 21.17 -6.37
C LEU A 142 -4.98 21.57 -5.70
N ARG A 143 -3.83 21.21 -6.31
CA ARG A 143 -2.51 21.63 -5.83
C ARG A 143 -2.38 23.15 -5.79
N GLU A 144 -2.74 23.83 -6.88
CA GLU A 144 -2.73 25.30 -6.94
C GLU A 144 -3.62 25.93 -5.86
N LEU A 145 -4.83 25.40 -5.65
CA LEU A 145 -5.74 25.88 -4.61
C LEU A 145 -5.20 25.66 -3.19
N VAL A 146 -4.58 24.51 -2.91
CA VAL A 146 -4.07 24.22 -1.57
C VAL A 146 -2.80 25.02 -1.30
N ASP A 147 -1.82 24.94 -2.19
CA ASP A 147 -0.49 25.51 -1.93
C ASP A 147 -0.46 27.03 -2.08
N ASN A 148 -1.08 27.56 -3.14
CA ASN A 148 -0.94 28.97 -3.50
C ASN A 148 -2.07 29.84 -2.97
N GLU A 149 -3.24 29.27 -2.67
CA GLU A 149 -4.37 30.04 -2.15
C GLU A 149 -4.60 29.75 -0.65
N LEU A 150 -4.98 28.52 -0.29
CA LEU A 150 -5.41 28.21 1.08
C LEU A 150 -4.28 28.30 2.10
N LEU A 151 -3.14 27.64 1.83
CA LEU A 151 -2.00 27.68 2.75
C LEU A 151 -1.36 29.06 2.78
N ALA A 152 -1.29 29.77 1.66
CA ALA A 152 -0.83 31.15 1.62
C ALA A 152 -1.71 32.06 2.50
N MET A 153 -3.05 31.99 2.34
CA MET A 153 -3.99 32.73 3.18
C MET A 153 -3.83 32.40 4.66
N VAL A 154 -3.69 31.12 5.02
CA VAL A 154 -3.49 30.69 6.41
C VAL A 154 -2.19 31.25 6.99
N GLN A 155 -1.11 31.26 6.21
CA GLN A 155 0.18 31.81 6.63
C GLN A 155 0.11 33.33 6.82
N GLU A 156 -0.62 34.05 5.96
CA GLU A 156 -0.81 35.50 6.09
C GLU A 156 -1.57 35.87 7.38
N ILE A 157 -2.60 35.10 7.75
CA ILE A 157 -3.43 35.39 8.93
C ILE A 157 -3.03 34.58 10.17
N ARG A 158 -1.86 33.92 10.14
CA ARG A 158 -1.50 32.87 11.10
C ARG A 158 -1.57 33.35 12.54
N GLU A 159 -0.86 34.42 12.87
CA GLU A 159 -0.77 34.91 14.25
C GLU A 159 -2.14 35.33 14.79
N ASP A 160 -2.93 36.05 14.00
CA ASP A 160 -4.31 36.45 14.35
C ASP A 160 -5.24 35.23 14.51
N LEU A 161 -5.04 34.19 13.71
CA LEU A 161 -5.80 32.94 13.83
C LEU A 161 -5.44 32.22 15.14
N LEU A 162 -4.15 32.11 15.46
CA LEU A 162 -3.67 31.51 16.70
C LEU A 162 -4.27 32.22 17.92
N ASP A 163 -4.19 33.54 17.96
CA ASP A 163 -4.66 34.33 19.10
C ASP A 163 -6.19 34.28 19.25
N ARG A 164 -6.94 34.35 18.14
CA ARG A 164 -8.42 34.23 18.17
C ARG A 164 -8.87 32.85 18.63
N VAL A 165 -8.21 31.78 18.21
CA VAL A 165 -8.59 30.41 18.63
C VAL A 165 -8.13 30.15 20.06
N ALA A 166 -6.93 30.60 20.46
CA ALA A 166 -6.43 30.50 21.83
C ALA A 166 -7.37 31.23 22.80
N GLY A 167 -7.85 32.43 22.46
CA GLY A 167 -8.83 33.16 23.26
C GLY A 167 -10.15 32.39 23.45
N ARG A 168 -10.60 31.65 22.43
CA ARG A 168 -11.79 30.77 22.53
C ARG A 168 -11.55 29.50 23.37
N LEU A 169 -10.29 29.11 23.54
CA LEU A 169 -9.90 27.92 24.32
C LEU A 169 -9.41 28.26 25.73
N LEU A 170 -9.43 29.54 26.12
CA LEU A 170 -8.83 30.01 27.36
C LEU A 170 -9.41 29.33 28.61
N GLU A 171 -10.74 29.17 28.68
CA GLU A 171 -11.41 28.48 29.79
C GLU A 171 -10.98 27.01 29.90
N ARG A 172 -10.74 26.35 28.76
CA ARG A 172 -10.28 24.95 28.71
C ARG A 172 -8.78 24.80 28.99
N ALA A 173 -8.06 25.91 28.95
CA ALA A 173 -6.64 25.97 29.27
C ALA A 173 -6.39 26.51 30.68
N ASP A 174 -7.40 26.54 31.56
CA ASP A 174 -7.31 27.02 32.94
C ASP A 174 -6.83 28.48 33.05
N GLY A 175 -7.17 29.31 32.05
CA GLY A 175 -6.70 30.70 31.97
C GLY A 175 -5.29 30.88 31.39
N ASP A 176 -4.61 29.80 31.02
CA ASP A 176 -3.28 29.83 30.41
C ASP A 176 -3.38 30.04 28.89
N PHE A 177 -3.20 31.28 28.46
CA PHE A 177 -3.26 31.66 27.04
C PHE A 177 -2.12 31.05 26.22
N GLU A 178 -0.89 30.97 26.75
CA GLU A 178 0.26 30.43 26.01
C GLU A 178 0.12 28.92 25.79
N ARG A 179 -0.42 28.20 26.77
CA ARG A 179 -0.78 26.79 26.62
C ARG A 179 -1.85 26.60 25.55
N ALA A 180 -2.90 27.43 25.55
CA ALA A 180 -3.94 27.38 24.51
C ALA A 180 -3.36 27.67 23.13
N ARG A 181 -2.53 28.71 23.00
CA ARG A 181 -1.88 29.12 21.76
C ARG A 181 -0.94 28.07 21.20
N THR A 182 -0.15 27.42 22.07
CA THR A 182 0.72 26.30 21.69
C THR A 182 -0.06 25.12 21.14
N ALA A 183 -1.18 24.76 21.78
CA ALA A 183 -2.05 23.68 21.30
C ALA A 183 -2.63 23.98 19.91
N VAL A 184 -3.14 25.20 19.71
CA VAL A 184 -3.66 25.64 18.40
C VAL A 184 -2.57 25.61 17.33
N SER A 185 -1.36 26.07 17.64
CA SER A 185 -0.24 26.06 16.71
C SER A 185 0.14 24.63 16.27
N GLY A 186 0.14 23.68 17.22
CA GLY A 186 0.33 22.27 16.92
C GLY A 186 -0.74 21.72 15.97
N SER A 187 -2.02 21.96 16.28
CA SER A 187 -3.13 21.52 15.42
C SER A 187 -3.15 22.20 14.05
N LEU A 188 -2.72 23.46 13.96
CA LEU A 188 -2.62 24.17 12.68
C LEU A 188 -1.53 23.55 11.80
N ASN A 189 -0.37 23.22 12.36
CA ASN A 189 0.70 22.54 11.63
C ASN A 189 0.27 21.16 11.12
N GLU A 190 -0.46 20.41 11.94
CA GLU A 190 -1.02 19.12 11.54
C GLU A 190 -2.02 19.27 10.39
N LEU A 191 -2.92 20.25 10.48
CA LEU A 191 -3.88 20.56 9.42
C LEU A 191 -3.19 20.96 8.10
N GLU A 192 -2.16 21.79 8.17
CA GLU A 192 -1.37 22.17 6.99
C GLU A 192 -0.72 20.95 6.33
N GLY A 193 -0.19 20.02 7.13
CA GLY A 193 0.32 18.73 6.66
C GLY A 193 -0.75 17.90 5.95
N LEU A 194 -1.92 17.72 6.58
CA LEU A 194 -3.04 16.96 6.01
C LEU A 194 -3.53 17.54 4.68
N LEU A 195 -3.55 18.87 4.55
CA LEU A 195 -3.94 19.53 3.30
C LEU A 195 -2.94 19.25 2.17
N ARG A 196 -1.63 19.30 2.47
CA ARG A 196 -0.59 18.96 1.49
C ARG A 196 -0.65 17.49 1.10
N ASP A 197 -0.73 16.59 2.07
CA ASP A 197 -0.82 15.15 1.83
C ASP A 197 -2.04 14.82 0.96
N HIS A 198 -3.17 15.49 1.20
CA HIS A 198 -4.36 15.33 0.37
C HIS A 198 -4.14 15.83 -1.07
N ALA A 199 -3.51 17.00 -1.23
CA ALA A 199 -3.20 17.56 -2.55
C ALA A 199 -2.19 16.70 -3.32
N GLU A 200 -1.20 16.12 -2.63
CA GLU A 200 -0.20 15.22 -3.21
C GLU A 200 -0.80 13.86 -3.59
N ALA A 201 -1.59 13.25 -2.72
CA ALA A 201 -2.27 11.98 -2.98
C ALA A 201 -3.20 12.07 -4.21
N ASN A 202 -3.86 13.21 -4.39
CA ASN A 202 -4.71 13.47 -5.55
C ASN A 202 -3.93 14.09 -6.73
N GLY A 203 -2.69 14.52 -6.51
CA GLY A 203 -1.78 15.15 -7.47
C GLY A 203 -0.88 14.18 -8.22
N SER A 204 -0.63 12.99 -7.68
CA SER A 204 0.36 11.99 -8.11
C SER A 204 0.06 11.27 -9.44
N GLY A 205 -0.94 11.72 -10.20
CA GLY A 205 -1.28 11.17 -11.52
C GLY A 205 -0.29 11.52 -12.64
N GLU A 206 0.72 12.37 -12.38
CA GLU A 206 1.80 12.71 -13.32
C GLU A 206 2.91 11.64 -13.30
N GLY A 207 2.58 10.41 -13.70
CA GLY A 207 3.57 9.42 -14.10
C GLY A 207 4.24 9.84 -15.42
N HIS A 208 5.55 10.08 -15.36
CA HIS A 208 6.44 10.17 -16.52
C HIS A 208 6.52 8.84 -17.28
#